data_AF-A0A2V7P8S3-F1
#
_entry.id   AF-A0A2V7P8S3-F1
#
_cell.length_a   1.000
_cell.length_b   1.000
_cell.length_c   1.000
_cell.angle_alpha   90.00
_cell.angle_beta   90.00
_cell.angle_gamma   90.00
#
_symmetry.space_group_name_H-M   'P 1'
#
loop_
_entity.id
_entity.type
_entity.pdbx_description
1 polymer ?
#
loop_
_entity_poly.entity_id
_entity_poly.type
_entity_poly.pdbx_seq_one_letter_code
_entity_poly.pdbx_strand_id
1 'polypeptide(L)'
;MERDARIVNPLGMHARPAAEFVKVASRFKCAVEVRKDDLAVNGKSIMGVMMLAAECGSSLTIKTDGEDAEAAMHALLALVADGFHEMHLTEELREAEQRENEGRE
;
A
#
# COMPACT_ATOMS: atom_id res chain seq x y z
N MET A 1 -15.46 10.07 -2.95
CA MET A 1 -14.43 10.95 -2.35
C MET A 1 -13.04 10.49 -2.77
N GLU A 2 -12.05 11.38 -2.74
CA GLU A 2 -10.67 11.11 -3.19
C GLU A 2 -9.66 11.66 -2.16
N ARG A 3 -8.60 10.89 -1.88
CA ARG A 3 -7.52 11.23 -0.93
C ARG A 3 -6.19 10.63 -1.38
N ASP A 4 -5.10 11.32 -1.11
CA ASP A 4 -3.76 10.81 -1.32
C ASP A 4 -3.23 10.05 -0.10
N ALA A 5 -2.46 9.00 -0.35
CA ALA A 5 -1.84 8.13 0.65
C ALA A 5 -0.40 7.82 0.23
N ARG A 6 0.55 7.96 1.17
CA ARG A 6 1.96 7.70 0.90
C ARG A 6 2.31 6.26 1.29
N ILE A 7 2.97 5.53 0.40
CA ILE A 7 3.54 4.20 0.72
C ILE A 7 4.75 4.38 1.62
N VAL A 8 4.72 3.79 2.82
CA VAL A 8 5.77 3.95 3.82
C VAL A 8 6.50 2.65 4.17
N ASN A 9 5.95 1.50 3.81
CA ASN A 9 6.61 0.22 4.05
C ASN A 9 7.79 0.04 3.09
N PRO A 10 8.93 -0.52 3.55
CA PRO A 10 10.21 -0.42 2.85
C PRO A 10 10.23 -1.12 1.50
N LEU A 11 9.45 -2.20 1.34
CA LEU A 11 9.39 -2.99 0.10
C LEU A 11 8.26 -2.55 -0.85
N GLY A 12 7.47 -1.53 -0.48
CA GLY A 12 6.37 -1.01 -1.29
C GLY A 12 5.18 -1.97 -1.46
N MET A 13 4.36 -1.77 -2.49
CA MET A 13 3.15 -2.54 -2.76
C MET A 13 3.44 -3.89 -3.43
N HIS A 14 4.08 -4.82 -2.70
CA HIS A 14 4.29 -6.21 -3.14
C HIS A 14 3.11 -7.11 -2.76
N ALA A 15 3.25 -8.43 -2.95
CA ALA A 15 2.17 -9.40 -2.82
C ALA A 15 1.41 -9.35 -1.48
N ARG A 16 2.11 -9.15 -0.36
CA ARG A 16 1.51 -9.15 0.98
C ARG A 16 0.75 -7.84 1.30
N PRO A 17 1.35 -6.63 1.16
CA PRO A 17 0.64 -5.36 1.23
C PRO A 17 -0.56 -5.29 0.29
N ALA A 18 -0.41 -5.76 -0.95
CA ALA A 18 -1.50 -5.77 -1.92
C ALA A 18 -2.65 -6.70 -1.47
N ALA A 19 -2.34 -7.87 -0.90
CA ALA A 19 -3.35 -8.78 -0.35
C ALA A 19 -4.08 -8.17 0.85
N GLU A 20 -3.37 -7.53 1.79
CA GLU A 20 -4.00 -6.84 2.92
C GLU A 20 -4.85 -5.64 2.46
N PHE A 21 -4.37 -4.86 1.49
CA PHE A 21 -5.14 -3.77 0.88
C PHE A 21 -6.46 -4.28 0.29
N VAL A 22 -6.39 -5.29 -0.58
CA VAL A 22 -7.57 -5.88 -1.23
C VAL A 22 -8.51 -6.49 -0.21
N LYS A 23 -7.99 -7.16 0.82
CA LYS A 23 -8.78 -7.74 1.91
C LYS A 23 -9.53 -6.67 2.69
N VAL A 24 -8.93 -5.50 2.96
CA VAL A 24 -9.63 -4.38 3.59
C VAL A 24 -10.65 -3.76 2.63
N ALA A 25 -10.25 -3.44 1.40
CA ALA A 25 -11.12 -2.85 0.39
C ALA A 25 -12.36 -3.72 0.09
N SER A 26 -12.21 -5.04 0.10
CA SER A 26 -13.28 -6.00 -0.20
C SER A 26 -14.30 -6.17 0.93
N ARG A 27 -14.06 -5.61 2.12
CA ARG A 27 -15.06 -5.60 3.21
C ARG A 27 -16.20 -4.60 2.97
N PHE A 28 -15.97 -3.63 2.09
CA PHE A 28 -16.89 -2.54 1.81
C PHE A 28 -17.65 -2.77 0.51
N LYS A 29 -18.87 -2.23 0.43
CA LYS A 29 -19.74 -2.29 -0.77
C LYS A 29 -19.36 -1.24 -1.81
N CYS A 30 -18.82 -0.11 -1.40
CA CYS A 30 -18.43 1.00 -2.27
C CYS A 30 -17.42 0.56 -3.34
N ALA A 31 -17.41 1.25 -4.48
CA ALA A 31 -16.30 1.15 -5.42
C ALA A 31 -15.01 1.69 -4.77
N VAL A 32 -13.89 1.04 -5.05
CA VAL A 32 -12.55 1.49 -4.64
C VAL A 32 -11.68 1.51 -5.88
N GLU A 33 -11.21 2.68 -6.26
CA GLU A 33 -10.23 2.89 -7.32
C GLU A 33 -8.94 3.39 -6.69
N VAL A 34 -7.80 2.87 -7.16
CA VAL A 34 -6.47 3.27 -6.70
C VAL A 34 -5.68 3.68 -7.91
N ARG A 35 -5.02 4.84 -7.84
CA ARG A 35 -4.22 5.40 -8.93
C ARG A 35 -2.81 5.69 -8.45
N LYS A 36 -1.83 5.37 -9.31
CA LYS A 36 -0.47 5.89 -9.23
C LYS A 36 -0.16 6.52 -10.59
N ASP A 37 0.24 7.77 -10.59
CA ASP A 37 0.47 8.54 -11.82
C ASP A 37 -0.77 8.46 -12.75
N ASP A 38 -0.61 7.98 -13.98
CA ASP A 38 -1.70 7.83 -14.96
C ASP A 38 -2.43 6.47 -14.88
N LEU A 39 -1.92 5.52 -14.09
CA LEU A 39 -2.48 4.16 -14.01
C LEU A 39 -3.50 4.06 -12.88
N ALA A 40 -4.77 3.88 -13.23
CA ALA A 40 -5.87 3.62 -12.29
C ALA A 40 -6.32 2.16 -12.36
N VAL A 41 -6.57 1.54 -11.20
CA VAL A 41 -6.96 0.13 -11.07
C VAL A 41 -8.09 -0.03 -10.06
N ASN A 42 -8.81 -1.15 -10.15
CA ASN A 42 -9.77 -1.55 -9.12
C ASN A 42 -9.02 -1.98 -7.85
N GLY A 43 -9.22 -1.24 -6.75
CA GLY A 43 -8.60 -1.49 -5.45
C GLY A 43 -9.03 -2.80 -4.76
N LYS A 44 -10.03 -3.50 -5.29
CA LYS A 44 -10.44 -4.84 -4.86
C LYS A 44 -9.85 -5.97 -5.72
N SER A 45 -9.01 -5.64 -6.70
CA SER A 45 -8.31 -6.62 -7.54
C SER A 45 -6.84 -6.71 -7.13
N ILE A 46 -6.41 -7.88 -6.65
CA ILE A 46 -5.01 -8.13 -6.27
C ILE A 46 -4.05 -7.89 -7.44
N MET A 47 -4.40 -8.38 -8.63
CA MET A 47 -3.61 -8.16 -9.83
C MET A 47 -3.56 -6.67 -10.19
N GLY A 48 -4.68 -5.95 -10.06
CA GLY A 48 -4.74 -4.50 -10.28
C GLY A 48 -3.78 -3.75 -9.36
N VAL A 49 -3.90 -3.98 -8.05
CA VAL A 49 -3.09 -3.29 -7.04
C VAL A 49 -1.60 -3.58 -7.23
N MET A 50 -1.22 -4.84 -7.53
CA MET A 50 0.18 -5.18 -7.79
C MET A 50 0.74 -4.52 -9.06
N MET A 51 -0.09 -4.32 -10.10
CA MET A 51 0.34 -3.65 -11.34
C MET A 51 0.71 -2.18 -11.14
N LEU A 52 0.25 -1.54 -10.07
CA LEU A 52 0.64 -0.16 -9.76
C LEU A 52 2.14 -0.01 -9.48
N ALA A 53 2.83 -1.09 -9.10
CA ALA A 53 4.27 -1.09 -8.80
C ALA A 53 4.68 0.08 -7.89
N ALA A 54 3.89 0.32 -6.85
CA ALA A 54 4.06 1.47 -5.96
C ALA A 54 5.20 1.21 -4.96
N GLU A 55 6.36 1.81 -5.21
CA GLU A 55 7.54 1.74 -4.35
C GLU A 55 7.39 2.59 -3.08
N CYS A 56 8.24 2.32 -2.07
CA CYS A 56 8.32 3.14 -0.86
C CYS A 56 8.54 4.61 -1.22
N GLY A 57 7.77 5.50 -0.59
CA GLY A 57 7.78 6.93 -0.85
C GLY A 57 6.80 7.37 -1.94
N SER A 58 6.26 6.47 -2.76
CA SER A 58 5.23 6.78 -3.77
C SER A 58 3.97 7.35 -3.14
N SER A 59 3.31 8.27 -3.87
CA SER A 59 1.96 8.72 -3.55
C SER A 59 0.94 7.92 -4.37
N LEU A 60 -0.08 7.39 -3.70
CA LEU A 60 -1.26 6.80 -4.31
C LEU A 60 -2.44 7.73 -4.11
N THR A 61 -3.27 7.89 -5.14
CA THR A 61 -4.60 8.46 -4.98
C THR A 61 -5.59 7.32 -4.78
N ILE A 62 -6.36 7.36 -3.68
CA ILE A 62 -7.45 6.43 -3.40
C ILE A 62 -8.77 7.16 -3.61
N LYS A 63 -9.67 6.56 -4.37
CA LYS A 63 -11.03 7.05 -4.59
C LYS A 63 -12.04 6.01 -4.16
N THR A 64 -13.00 6.43 -3.33
CA THR A 64 -14.11 5.59 -2.87
C THR A 64 -15.45 6.20 -3.26
N ASP A 65 -16.40 5.38 -3.71
CA ASP A 65 -17.73 5.84 -4.13
C ASP A 65 -18.83 4.84 -3.78
N GLY A 66 -19.84 5.29 -3.03
CA GLY A 66 -20.92 4.45 -2.51
C GLY A 66 -21.25 4.69 -1.03
N GLU A 67 -22.16 3.87 -0.50
CA GLU A 67 -22.78 4.03 0.82
C GLU A 67 -21.79 4.00 2.00
N ASP A 68 -20.77 3.16 1.93
CA ASP A 68 -19.73 2.99 2.97
C ASP A 68 -18.37 3.58 2.55
N ALA A 69 -18.36 4.51 1.59
CA ALA A 69 -17.16 5.10 1.02
C ALA A 69 -16.25 5.81 2.04
N GLU A 70 -16.84 6.44 3.06
CA GLU A 70 -16.08 7.13 4.12
C GLU A 70 -15.36 6.15 5.05
N ALA A 71 -16.06 5.10 5.47
CA ALA A 71 -15.49 4.04 6.31
C ALA A 71 -14.39 3.27 5.55
N ALA A 72 -14.61 3.00 4.26
CA ALA A 72 -13.62 2.40 3.39
C ALA A 72 -12.36 3.28 3.26
N MET A 73 -12.54 4.58 3.00
CA MET A 73 -11.45 5.53 2.90
C MET A 73 -10.61 5.55 4.19
N HIS A 74 -11.26 5.66 5.34
CA HIS A 74 -10.56 5.70 6.63
C HIS A 74 -9.77 4.42 6.90
N ALA A 75 -10.35 3.24 6.66
CA ALA A 75 -9.69 1.97 6.87
C ALA A 75 -8.47 1.77 5.93
N LEU A 76 -8.59 2.18 4.67
CA LEU A 76 -7.51 2.07 3.70
C LEU A 76 -6.36 3.05 4.01
N LEU A 77 -6.67 4.29 4.34
CA LEU A 77 -5.65 5.26 4.75
C LEU A 77 -4.92 4.82 6.02
N ALA A 78 -5.64 4.27 7.00
CA ALA A 78 -5.04 3.74 8.22
C ALA A 78 -4.08 2.57 7.92
N LEU A 79 -4.48 1.63 7.06
CA LEU A 79 -3.62 0.50 6.67
C LEU A 79 -2.34 0.96 5.95
N VAL A 80 -2.46 1.92 5.02
CA VAL A 80 -1.31 2.48 4.30
C VAL A 80 -0.39 3.23 5.25
N ALA A 81 -0.94 4.04 6.16
CA ALA A 81 -0.18 4.81 7.15
C ALA A 81 0.56 3.91 8.15
N ASP A 82 -0.01 2.75 8.50
CA ASP A 82 0.63 1.74 9.35
C ASP A 82 1.67 0.88 8.60
N GLY A 83 1.94 1.21 7.33
CA GLY A 83 2.92 0.50 6.51
C GLY A 83 2.61 -0.98 6.35
N PHE A 84 1.33 -1.35 6.26
CA PHE A 84 0.89 -2.75 6.12
C PHE A 84 1.44 -3.71 7.18
N HIS A 85 1.76 -3.19 8.37
CA HIS A 85 2.40 -3.93 9.47
C HIS A 85 3.82 -4.44 9.15
N GLU A 86 4.52 -3.82 8.19
CA GLU A 86 5.84 -4.22 7.70
C GLU A 86 6.95 -3.24 8.10
N MET A 87 6.69 -2.29 8.98
CA MET A 87 7.69 -1.30 9.40
C MET A 87 8.92 -1.92 10.08
N HIS A 88 8.76 -3.08 10.74
CA HIS A 88 9.86 -3.85 11.34
C HIS A 88 10.94 -4.26 10.33
N LEU A 89 10.58 -4.46 9.06
CA LEU A 89 11.54 -4.79 7.99
C LEU A 89 12.56 -3.68 7.77
N THR A 90 12.28 -2.45 8.21
CA THR A 90 13.22 -1.32 8.09
C THR A 90 14.48 -1.55 8.92
N GLU A 91 14.35 -2.13 10.11
CA GLU A 91 15.48 -2.45 10.99
C GLU A 91 16.26 -3.65 10.42
N GLU A 92 15.53 -4.69 10.00
CA GLU A 92 16.12 -5.90 9.41
C GLU A 92 16.96 -5.60 8.16
N LEU A 93 16.48 -4.72 7.28
CA LEU A 93 17.22 -4.29 6.08
C LEU A 93 18.50 -3.52 6.45
N ARG A 94 18.43 -2.61 7.44
CA ARG A 94 19.61 -1.84 7.89
C ARG A 94 20.68 -2.75 8.51
N GLU A 95 20.28 -3.72 9.31
CA GLU A 95 21.22 -4.70 9.88
C GLU A 95 21.87 -5.56 8.80
N ALA A 96 21.11 -5.98 7.79
CA ALA A 96 21.63 -6.76 6.67
C ALA A 96 22.69 -5.96 5.88
N GLU A 97 22.41 -4.69 5.57
CA GLU A 97 23.35 -3.79 4.88
C GLU A 97 24.65 -3.57 5.67
N GLN A 98 24.57 -3.44 7.00
CA GLN A 98 25.76 -3.29 7.86
C GLN A 98 26.64 -4.53 7.82
N ARG A 99 26.05 -5.72 7.94
CA ARG A 99 26.79 -7.00 7.88
C ARG A 99 27.45 -7.23 6.52
N GLU A 100 26.80 -6.82 5.42
CA GLU A 100 27.39 -6.93 4.08
C GLU A 100 28.58 -5.99 3.88
N ASN A 101 28.55 -4.78 4.45
CA ASN A 101 29.67 -3.84 4.37
C ASN A 101 30.86 -4.28 5.24
N GLU A 102 30.61 -4.83 6.44
CA GLU A 102 31.67 -5.33 7.34
C GLU A 102 32.39 -6.58 6.79
N GLY A 103 31.74 -7.37 5.94
CA GLY A 103 32.33 -8.57 5.33
C GLY A 103 33.13 -8.34 4.05
N ARG A 104 33.20 -7.10 3.54
CA ARG A 104 33.94 -6.72 2.33
C ARG A 104 35.29 -6.05 2.61
N GLU A 105 35.64 -5.86 3.88
CA GLU A 105 36.93 -5.34 4.38
C GLU A 105 37.88 -6.48 4.81
#